data_AF-A0A2M7RQB3-F1
#
_entry.id   AF-A0A2M7RQB3-F1
#
_cell.length_a   1.000
_cell.length_b   1.000
_cell.length_c   1.000
_cell.angle_alpha   90.00
_cell.angle_beta   90.00
_cell.angle_gamma   90.00
#
_symmetry.space_group_name_H-M   'P 1'
#
loop_
_entity.id
_entity.type
_entity.pdbx_description
1 polymer ?
#
loop_
_entity_poly.entity_id
_entity_poly.type
_entity_poly.pdbx_seq_one_letter_code
_entity_poly.pdbx_strand_id
1 'polypeptide(L)'
;MKEWGECVKHIPIPAIPGGSTVDVPTLKCLEVIFENILTAATGLAILALFVMLLIGGFKYLTSAGNQKATASAAQTMTFAILGIALLVLAYLIFYLISKFTGVDLLHFTIPS
;
A
#
# COMPACT_ATOMS: atom_id res chain seq x y z
N MET A 1 -0.35 -5.38 -13.25
CA MET A 1 0.87 -6.09 -12.82
C MET A 1 1.94 -5.70 -13.81
N LYS A 2 2.92 -4.88 -13.42
CA LYS A 2 3.99 -4.37 -14.29
C LYS A 2 4.92 -5.54 -14.67
N GLU A 3 5.19 -5.69 -15.97
CA GLU A 3 6.03 -6.79 -16.49
C GLU A 3 7.52 -6.51 -16.24
N TRP A 4 8.30 -7.56 -15.97
CA TRP A 4 9.74 -7.48 -15.73
C TRP A 4 10.55 -6.88 -16.89
N GLY A 5 9.97 -6.82 -18.10
CA GLY A 5 10.61 -6.27 -19.29
C GLY A 5 10.74 -4.75 -19.30
N GLU A 6 9.90 -4.00 -18.56
CA GLU A 6 9.94 -2.53 -18.58
C GLU A 6 11.02 -1.90 -17.66
N CYS A 7 11.60 -2.68 -16.75
CA CYS A 7 12.57 -2.18 -15.76
C CYS A 7 14.05 -2.42 -16.14
N VAL A 8 14.29 -3.13 -17.24
CA VAL A 8 15.62 -3.48 -17.76
C VAL A 8 15.96 -2.57 -18.95
N LYS A 9 17.11 -1.89 -18.90
CA LYS A 9 17.58 -1.04 -20.01
C LYS A 9 18.50 -1.87 -20.91
N HIS A 10 18.08 -2.07 -22.17
CA HIS A 10 18.92 -2.69 -23.19
C HIS A 10 19.90 -1.67 -23.75
N ILE A 11 21.18 -1.80 -23.38
CA ILE A 11 22.23 -0.94 -23.92
C ILE A 11 22.88 -1.64 -25.11
N PRO A 12 22.78 -1.09 -26.34
CA PRO A 12 23.50 -1.63 -27.49
C PRO A 12 24.99 -1.30 -27.37
N ILE A 13 25.84 -2.32 -27.48
CA ILE A 13 27.30 -2.13 -27.48
C ILE A 13 27.77 -1.98 -28.93
N PRO A 14 28.30 -0.80 -29.34
CA PRO A 14 28.72 -0.57 -30.73
C PRO A 14 30.00 -1.32 -31.13
N ALA A 15 30.69 -1.96 -30.18
CA ALA A 15 31.98 -2.62 -30.40
C ALA A 15 31.89 -4.12 -30.71
N ILE A 16 30.69 -4.72 -30.82
CA ILE A 16 30.52 -6.16 -31.08
C ILE A 16 29.69 -6.37 -32.37
N PRO A 17 30.28 -6.90 -33.46
CA PRO A 17 29.52 -7.30 -34.64
C PRO A 17 28.63 -8.51 -34.29
N GLY A 18 27.32 -8.28 -34.21
CA GLY A 18 26.32 -9.29 -33.80
C GLY A 18 25.15 -8.75 -32.98
N GLY A 19 25.20 -7.48 -32.51
CA GLY A 19 24.05 -6.83 -31.91
C GLY A 19 23.67 -7.32 -30.50
N SER A 20 24.65 -7.71 -29.68
CA SER A 20 24.39 -8.11 -28.30
C SER A 20 24.07 -6.88 -27.43
N THR A 21 22.90 -6.89 -26.80
CA THR A 21 22.50 -5.92 -25.76
C THR A 21 22.85 -6.46 -24.40
N VAL A 22 23.38 -5.60 -23.52
CA VAL A 22 23.55 -5.95 -22.10
C VAL A 22 22.38 -5.41 -21.31
N ASP A 23 21.80 -6.31 -20.51
CA ASP A 23 20.64 -6.06 -19.68
C ASP A 23 21.12 -5.59 -18.31
N VAL A 24 20.93 -4.29 -18.04
CA VAL A 24 21.23 -3.73 -16.72
C VAL A 24 19.93 -3.46 -15.96
N PRO A 25 19.76 -4.04 -14.75
CA PRO A 25 18.64 -3.70 -13.87
C PRO A 25 18.72 -2.25 -13.43
N THR A 26 17.68 -1.46 -13.69
CA THR A 26 17.56 -0.08 -13.18
C THR A 26 16.89 -0.07 -11.80
N LEU A 27 17.02 1.00 -11.02
CA LEU A 27 16.30 1.21 -9.74
C LEU A 27 14.77 1.03 -9.85
N LYS A 28 14.21 1.10 -11.07
CA LYS A 28 12.83 0.71 -11.38
C LYS A 28 12.47 -0.73 -11.03
N CYS A 29 13.41 -1.68 -11.08
CA CYS A 29 13.08 -3.06 -10.74
C CYS A 29 12.75 -3.23 -9.25
N LEU A 30 13.27 -2.34 -8.39
CA LEU A 30 12.88 -2.30 -6.99
C LEU A 30 11.46 -1.72 -6.82
N GLU A 31 11.08 -0.73 -7.63
CA GLU A 31 9.72 -0.16 -7.67
C GLU A 31 8.67 -1.24 -8.02
N VAL A 32 8.93 -2.09 -9.00
CA VAL A 32 8.03 -3.19 -9.41
C VAL A 32 7.80 -4.20 -8.28
N ILE A 33 8.87 -4.59 -7.58
CA ILE A 33 8.78 -5.53 -6.45
C ILE A 33 8.00 -4.90 -5.30
N PHE A 34 8.29 -3.63 -4.99
CA PHE A 34 7.63 -2.91 -3.90
C PHE A 34 6.14 -2.68 -4.19
N GLU A 35 5.77 -2.27 -5.41
CA GLU A 35 4.39 -2.07 -5.83
C GLU A 35 3.59 -3.38 -5.78
N ASN A 36 4.17 -4.49 -6.26
CA ASN A 36 3.49 -5.78 -6.25
C ASN A 36 3.27 -6.32 -4.83
N ILE A 37 4.27 -6.21 -3.96
CA ILE A 37 4.16 -6.58 -2.54
C ILE A 37 3.15 -5.70 -1.83
N LEU A 38 3.21 -4.38 -2.03
CA LEU A 38 2.30 -3.45 -1.37
C LEU A 38 0.86 -3.69 -1.82
N THR A 39 0.61 -3.88 -3.12
CA THR A 39 -0.73 -4.15 -3.66
C THR A 39 -1.29 -5.47 -3.11
N ALA A 40 -0.47 -6.53 -3.06
CA ALA A 40 -0.88 -7.81 -2.50
C ALA A 40 -1.15 -7.72 -0.98
N ALA A 41 -0.29 -7.01 -0.24
CA ALA A 41 -0.42 -6.82 1.20
C ALA A 41 -1.64 -5.96 1.55
N THR A 42 -1.87 -4.86 0.83
CA THR A 42 -3.03 -3.97 1.04
C THR A 42 -4.33 -4.70 0.68
N GLY A 43 -4.37 -5.47 -0.41
CA GLY A 43 -5.53 -6.28 -0.76
C GLY A 43 -5.91 -7.29 0.32
N LEU A 44 -4.92 -8.01 0.86
CA LEU A 44 -5.12 -8.93 1.99
C LEU A 44 -5.52 -8.21 3.28
N ALA A 45 -4.93 -7.05 3.57
CA ALA A 45 -5.23 -6.27 4.75
C ALA A 45 -6.68 -5.77 4.75
N ILE A 46 -7.18 -5.27 3.61
CA ILE A 46 -8.57 -4.81 3.47
C ILE A 46 -9.54 -5.97 3.68
N LEU A 47 -9.27 -7.14 3.08
CA LEU A 47 -10.10 -8.33 3.27
C LEU A 47 -10.15 -8.75 4.74
N ALA A 48 -9.00 -8.80 5.42
CA ALA A 48 -8.92 -9.16 6.83
C ALA A 48 -9.65 -8.16 7.74
N LEU A 49 -9.47 -6.86 7.50
CA LEU A 49 -10.16 -5.79 8.23
C LEU A 49 -11.68 -5.87 8.06
N PHE A 50 -12.15 -6.17 6.85
CA PHE A 50 -13.58 -6.34 6.58
C PHE A 50 -14.20 -7.48 7.40
N VAL A 51 -13.52 -8.63 7.46
CA VAL A 51 -13.97 -9.79 8.26
C VAL A 51 -13.96 -9.48 9.75
N MET A 52 -12.90 -8.83 10.26
CA MET A 52 -12.82 -8.43 11.67
C MET A 52 -13.89 -7.40 12.04
N LEU A 53 -14.24 -6.49 11.13
CA LEU A 53 -15.29 -5.49 11.36
C LEU A 53 -16.67 -6.13 11.43
N LEU A 54 -16.95 -7.15 10.60
CA LEU A 54 -18.19 -7.92 10.70
C LEU A 54 -18.27 -8.67 12.03
N ILE A 55 -17.24 -9.43 12.40
CA ILE A 55 -17.23 -10.22 13.65
C ILE A 55 -17.29 -9.29 14.88
N GLY A 56 -16.52 -8.21 14.87
CA GLY A 56 -16.51 -7.20 15.94
C GLY A 56 -17.83 -6.46 16.07
N GLY A 57 -18.43 -6.09 14.94
CA GLY A 57 -19.75 -5.43 14.88
C GLY A 57 -20.87 -6.34 15.38
N PHE A 58 -20.89 -7.61 14.93
CA PHE A 58 -21.86 -8.59 15.42
C PHE A 58 -21.70 -8.85 16.93
N LYS A 59 -20.47 -8.98 17.42
CA LYS A 59 -20.19 -9.14 18.85
C LYS A 59 -20.58 -7.89 19.66
N TYR A 60 -20.41 -6.69 19.11
CA TYR A 60 -20.87 -5.44 19.74
C TYR A 60 -22.39 -5.44 19.92
N LEU A 61 -23.14 -5.81 18.86
CA LEU A 61 -24.61 -5.84 18.87
C LEU A 61 -25.21 -6.94 19.76
N THR A 62 -24.58 -8.12 19.82
CA THR A 62 -25.07 -9.25 20.63
C THR A 62 -24.67 -9.19 22.11
N SER A 63 -23.82 -8.24 22.51
CA SER A 63 -23.35 -8.09 23.90
C SER A 63 -24.32 -7.34 24.83
N ALA A 64 -25.60 -7.22 24.46
CA ALA A 64 -26.66 -6.39 25.06
C ALA A 64 -27.09 -6.72 26.52
N GLY A 65 -26.17 -7.19 27.37
CA GLY A 65 -26.44 -7.49 28.78
C GLY A 65 -25.21 -7.76 29.65
N ASN A 66 -23.98 -7.68 29.12
CA ASN A 66 -22.75 -7.91 29.89
C ASN A 66 -21.85 -6.67 29.83
N GLN A 67 -21.76 -5.95 30.96
CA GLN A 67 -21.01 -4.70 31.11
C GLN A 67 -19.53 -4.82 30.70
N LYS A 68 -18.92 -6.01 30.88
CA LYS A 68 -17.55 -6.30 30.45
C LYS A 68 -17.42 -6.38 28.93
N ALA A 69 -18.43 -6.94 28.27
CA ALA A 69 -18.47 -7.04 26.82
C ALA A 69 -18.74 -5.67 26.19
N THR A 70 -19.64 -4.87 26.75
CA THR A 70 -19.90 -3.48 26.30
C THR A 70 -18.67 -2.59 26.44
N ALA A 71 -17.95 -2.64 27.57
CA ALA A 71 -16.74 -1.86 27.76
C ALA A 71 -15.63 -2.23 26.75
N SER A 72 -15.42 -3.54 26.52
CA SER A 72 -14.46 -4.03 25.52
C SER A 72 -14.87 -3.64 24.09
N ALA A 73 -16.17 -3.66 23.79
CA ALA A 73 -16.68 -3.34 22.47
C ALA A 73 -16.62 -1.81 22.21
N ALA A 74 -16.87 -0.97 23.22
CA ALA A 74 -16.65 0.47 23.15
C ALA A 74 -15.17 0.82 22.93
N GLN A 75 -14.25 0.17 23.65
CA GLN A 75 -12.82 0.36 23.45
C GLN A 75 -12.38 -0.06 22.04
N THR A 76 -12.94 -1.16 21.52
CA THR A 76 -12.71 -1.61 20.13
C THR A 76 -13.22 -0.57 19.12
N MET A 77 -14.40 0.01 19.36
CA MET A 77 -14.94 1.09 18.52
C MET A 77 -14.04 2.34 18.55
N THR A 78 -13.55 2.75 19.72
CA THR A 78 -12.64 3.91 19.82
C THR A 78 -11.33 3.64 19.06
N PHE A 79 -10.77 2.44 19.15
CA PHE A 79 -9.58 2.07 18.38
C PHE A 79 -9.84 2.01 16.87
N ALA A 80 -11.00 1.52 16.44
CA ALA A 80 -11.40 1.52 15.03
C ALA A 80 -11.54 2.95 14.48
N ILE A 81 -12.19 3.84 15.22
CA ILE A 81 -12.34 5.26 14.86
C ILE A 81 -10.97 5.95 14.85
N LEU A 82 -10.13 5.71 15.86
CA LEU A 82 -8.77 6.25 15.92
C LEU A 82 -7.91 5.78 14.73
N GLY A 83 -8.01 4.50 14.34
CA GLY A 83 -7.30 3.96 13.19
C GLY A 83 -7.69 4.65 11.88
N ILE A 84 -9.00 4.84 11.66
CA ILE A 84 -9.49 5.57 10.48
C ILE A 84 -9.03 7.03 10.52
N ALA A 85 -9.12 7.69 11.67
CA ALA A 85 -8.67 9.07 11.84
C ALA A 85 -7.17 9.21 11.52
N LEU A 86 -6.33 8.26 11.95
CA LEU A 86 -4.90 8.22 11.68
C LEU A 86 -4.59 8.09 10.18
N LEU A 87 -5.32 7.22 9.47
CA LEU A 87 -5.18 7.07 8.01
C LEU A 87 -5.54 8.35 7.27
N VAL A 88 -6.64 9.00 7.67
CA VAL A 88 -7.07 10.29 7.10
C VAL A 88 -6.03 11.38 7.37
N LEU A 89 -5.48 11.43 8.59
CA LEU A 89 -4.46 12.39 8.96
C LEU A 89 -3.16 12.18 8.17
N ALA A 90 -2.75 10.93 8.00
CA ALA A 90 -1.58 10.58 7.18
C ALA A 90 -1.79 10.98 5.72
N TYR A 91 -2.96 10.71 5.15
CA TYR A 91 -3.32 11.14 3.79
C TYR A 91 -3.29 12.67 3.66
N LEU A 92 -3.81 13.39 4.66
CA LEU A 92 -3.78 14.85 4.69
C LEU A 92 -2.34 15.38 4.66
N ILE A 93 -1.45 14.79 5.47
CA ILE A 93 -0.03 15.16 5.50
C ILE A 93 0.63 14.91 4.14
N PHE A 94 0.43 13.74 3.54
CA PHE A 94 0.98 13.45 2.20
C PHE A 94 0.44 14.40 1.14
N TYR A 95 -0.86 14.73 1.18
CA TYR A 95 -1.48 15.68 0.27
C TYR A 95 -0.87 17.07 0.37
N LEU A 96 -0.66 17.56 1.60
CA LEU A 96 0.03 18.82 1.87
C LEU A 96 1.46 18.81 1.29
N ILE A 97 2.21 17.73 1.53
CA ILE A 97 3.59 17.60 1.02
C ILE A 97 3.59 17.53 -0.52
N SER A 98 2.67 16.80 -1.15
CA SER A 98 2.58 16.75 -2.61
C SER A 98 2.19 18.09 -3.22
N LYS A 99 1.33 18.87 -2.56
CA LYS A 99 1.00 20.24 -3.00
C LYS A 99 2.17 21.21 -2.88
N PHE A 100 2.98 21.08 -1.84
CA PHE A 100 4.15 21.95 -1.64
C PHE A 100 5.36 21.54 -2.50
N THR A 101 5.63 20.25 -2.63
CA THR A 101 6.81 19.71 -3.34
C THR A 101 6.52 19.46 -4.83
N GLY A 102 5.26 19.38 -5.24
CA GLY A 102 4.85 19.07 -6.61
C GLY A 102 5.14 17.63 -7.06
N VAL A 103 5.52 16.74 -6.13
CA VAL A 103 5.84 15.33 -6.39
C VAL A 103 4.79 14.44 -5.74
N ASP A 104 4.23 13.52 -6.52
CA ASP A 104 3.31 12.50 -6.02
C ASP A 104 4.08 11.40 -5.27
N LEU A 105 4.16 11.52 -3.94
CA LEU A 105 4.84 10.57 -3.07
C LEU A 105 4.12 9.22 -2.97
N LEU A 106 2.87 9.17 -3.42
CA LEU A 106 2.05 7.96 -3.49
C LEU A 106 2.15 7.28 -4.86
N HIS A 107 2.84 7.89 -5.82
CA HIS A 107 3.03 7.36 -7.16
C HIS A 107 4.52 7.41 -7.51
N PHE A 108 5.28 6.48 -6.92
CA PHE A 108 6.63 6.18 -7.41
C PHE A 108 6.48 5.58 -8.80
N THR A 109 6.55 6.43 -9.81
CA THR A 109 6.80 6.03 -11.19
C THR A 109 7.90 6.95 -11.68
N ILE A 110 9.13 6.45 -11.69
CA ILE A 110 10.26 7.19 -12.25
C ILE A 110 10.11 7.14 -13.79
N PRO A 111 9.90 8.24 -14.53
CA PRO A 111 9.96 8.19 -16.00
C PRO A 111 11.41 7.99 -16.46
N SER A 112 11.59 7.19 -17.51
CA SER A 112 12.88 6.84 -18.12
C SER A 112 13.47 7.98 -18.94
#